data_AF-A0A9X5PYI5-F1
#
_entry.id   AF-A0A9X5PYI5-F1
#
_cell.length_a   1.000
_cell.length_b   1.000
_cell.length_c   1.000
_cell.angle_alpha   90.00
_cell.angle_beta   90.00
_cell.angle_gamma   90.00
#
_symmetry.space_group_name_H-M   'P 1'
#
loop_
_entity.id
_entity.type
_entity.pdbx_description
1 polymer ?
#
loop_
_entity_poly.entity_id
_entity_poly.type
_entity_poly.pdbx_seq_one_letter_code
_entity_poly.pdbx_strand_id
1 'polypeptide(L)'
;MTFSQHNITANTLDALMQNTWLLALAVRNGQSITIDDALYQRCFNMIHQVQDQLTTAGAPASLCEEIKFAHCVFLDELIMTIPETDISAWWKRTPLQGHFVGHLNGGEHFYERIQKLLLEPATAEAAISCYYRMLIFGYAGKYRTEDIEERQSLMQQLKARLPQQIGSADTAVIIQRSKHKIFFWQRSPWLIRSGVLVAVIVATFIMNGHLQYLLVKG
;
A
#
# COMPACT_ATOMS: atom_id res chain seq x y z
N MET A 1 42.21 -15.27 6.70
CA MET A 1 41.03 -15.15 7.59
C MET A 1 39.85 -14.82 6.69
N THR A 2 39.03 -15.81 6.36
CA THR A 2 37.84 -15.64 5.51
C THR A 2 36.76 -14.97 6.33
N PHE A 3 36.46 -13.71 6.04
CA PHE A 3 35.24 -13.06 6.55
C PHE A 3 34.05 -13.87 6.04
N SER A 4 33.34 -14.56 6.93
CA SER A 4 32.05 -15.15 6.60
C SER A 4 31.11 -14.01 6.20
N GLN A 5 30.87 -13.85 4.91
CA GLN A 5 29.80 -13.00 4.39
C GLN A 5 28.50 -13.47 5.05
N HIS A 6 27.94 -12.66 5.95
CA HIS A 6 26.60 -12.89 6.43
C HIS A 6 25.66 -12.63 5.25
N ASN A 7 25.22 -13.70 4.60
CA ASN A 7 24.23 -13.60 3.54
C ASN A 7 22.91 -13.14 4.15
N ILE A 8 22.49 -11.93 3.79
CA ILE A 8 21.17 -11.43 4.13
C ILE A 8 20.14 -12.29 3.40
N THR A 9 19.31 -13.00 4.17
CA THR A 9 18.24 -13.86 3.63
C THR A 9 16.99 -13.05 3.31
N ALA A 10 16.05 -13.65 2.57
CA ALA A 10 14.76 -13.02 2.28
C ALA A 10 14.00 -12.65 3.57
N ASN A 11 13.97 -13.55 4.56
CA ASN A 11 13.26 -13.33 5.82
C ASN A 11 13.87 -12.16 6.63
N THR A 12 15.20 -12.05 6.65
CA THR A 12 15.86 -10.92 7.32
C THR A 12 15.47 -9.62 6.64
N LEU A 13 15.55 -9.55 5.30
CA LEU A 13 15.15 -8.35 4.58
C LEU A 13 13.67 -8.00 4.82
N ASP A 14 12.79 -9.00 4.87
CA ASP A 14 11.37 -8.79 5.14
C ASP A 14 11.10 -8.17 6.50
N ALA A 15 11.87 -8.55 7.51
CA ALA A 15 11.80 -7.94 8.83
C ALA A 15 12.24 -6.47 8.78
N LEU A 16 13.31 -6.14 8.04
CA LEU A 16 13.79 -4.77 7.88
C LEU A 16 12.77 -3.90 7.12
N MET A 17 12.15 -4.46 6.07
CA MET A 17 11.19 -3.76 5.20
C MET A 17 9.74 -3.83 5.69
N GLN A 18 9.48 -4.34 6.89
CA GLN A 18 8.13 -4.60 7.39
C GLN A 18 7.21 -3.37 7.30
N ASN A 19 7.69 -2.19 7.71
CA ASN A 19 6.90 -0.96 7.64
C ASN A 19 6.52 -0.60 6.20
N THR A 20 7.40 -0.86 5.24
CA THR A 20 7.16 -0.63 3.81
C THR A 20 6.11 -1.58 3.28
N TRP A 21 6.17 -2.86 3.67
CA TRP A 21 5.17 -3.86 3.31
C TRP A 21 3.81 -3.57 3.90
N LEU A 22 3.75 -3.09 5.15
CA LEU A 22 2.50 -2.68 5.79
C LEU A 22 1.88 -1.46 5.09
N LEU A 23 2.69 -0.47 4.71
CA LEU A 23 2.21 0.68 3.93
C LEU A 23 1.68 0.23 2.56
N ALA A 24 2.39 -0.64 1.86
CA ALA A 24 1.95 -1.18 0.58
C ALA A 24 0.61 -1.94 0.71
N LEU A 25 0.46 -2.75 1.76
CA LEU A 25 -0.80 -3.43 2.05
C LEU A 25 -1.94 -2.47 2.38
N ALA A 26 -1.67 -1.41 3.14
CA ALA A 26 -2.66 -0.37 3.46
C ALA A 26 -3.20 0.29 2.19
N VAL A 27 -2.28 0.73 1.31
CA VAL A 27 -2.59 1.33 0.01
C VAL A 27 -3.42 0.37 -0.85
N ARG A 28 -2.95 -0.86 -1.04
CA ARG A 28 -3.65 -1.86 -1.89
C ARG A 28 -5.05 -2.21 -1.38
N ASN A 29 -5.26 -2.16 -0.07
CA ASN A 29 -6.56 -2.44 0.53
C ASN A 29 -7.51 -1.24 0.50
N GLY A 30 -7.10 -0.11 -0.09
CA GLY A 30 -7.89 1.10 -0.21
C GLY A 30 -8.09 1.83 1.11
N GLN A 31 -7.14 1.71 2.05
CA GLN A 31 -7.17 2.55 3.24
C GLN A 31 -6.99 4.01 2.85
N SER A 32 -7.78 4.91 3.44
CA SER A 32 -7.61 6.34 3.23
C SER A 32 -6.31 6.77 3.93
N ILE A 33 -5.37 7.25 3.13
CA ILE A 33 -4.07 7.74 3.57
C ILE A 33 -4.00 9.21 3.20
N THR A 34 -3.67 10.06 4.16
CA THR A 34 -3.40 11.46 3.89
C THR A 34 -1.97 11.60 3.39
N ILE A 35 -1.80 12.23 2.22
CA ILE A 35 -0.50 12.45 1.61
C ILE A 35 -0.06 13.87 2.00
N ASP A 36 0.71 13.93 3.08
CA ASP A 36 1.25 15.16 3.65
C ASP A 36 2.77 15.08 3.81
N ASP A 37 3.37 16.15 4.33
CA ASP A 37 4.79 16.20 4.62
C ASP A 37 5.22 15.13 5.64
N ALA A 38 4.33 14.75 6.57
CA ALA A 38 4.63 13.73 7.55
C ALA A 38 4.76 12.34 6.92
N LEU A 39 3.93 12.01 5.93
CA LEU A 39 4.06 10.79 5.14
C LEU A 39 5.37 10.78 4.35
N TYR A 40 5.73 11.89 3.71
CA TYR A 40 7.01 12.00 3.02
C TYR A 40 8.19 11.75 3.96
N GLN A 41 8.22 12.42 5.11
CA GLN A 41 9.27 12.23 6.12
C GLN A 41 9.30 10.79 6.66
N ARG A 42 8.13 10.15 6.81
CA ARG A 42 8.06 8.74 7.22
C ARG A 42 8.71 7.83 6.18
N CYS A 43 8.38 7.98 4.90
CA CYS A 43 8.97 7.20 3.81
C CYS A 43 10.48 7.44 3.70
N PHE A 44 10.92 8.69 3.84
CA PHE A 44 12.34 9.06 3.87
C PHE A 44 13.09 8.34 5.01
N ASN A 45 12.54 8.39 6.23
CA ASN A 45 13.14 7.75 7.40
C ASN A 45 13.14 6.22 7.30
N MET A 46 12.12 5.62 6.67
CA MET A 46 12.08 4.18 6.41
C MET A 46 13.24 3.74 5.51
N ILE A 47 13.62 4.52 4.51
CA ILE A 47 14.77 4.23 3.65
C ILE A 47 16.06 4.26 4.48
N HIS A 48 16.28 5.34 5.25
CA HIS A 48 17.46 5.45 6.12
C HIS A 48 17.57 4.30 7.11
N GLN A 49 16.47 3.98 7.80
CA GLN A 49 16.44 2.90 8.78
C GLN A 49 16.82 1.55 8.16
N VAL A 50 16.27 1.24 6.98
CA VAL A 50 16.63 -0.01 6.27
C VAL A 50 18.10 -0.03 5.89
N GLN A 51 18.68 1.09 5.44
CA GLN A 51 20.09 1.19 5.07
C GLN A 51 21.03 1.04 6.28
N ASP A 52 20.71 1.68 7.39
CA ASP A 52 21.50 1.57 8.63
C ASP A 52 21.46 0.14 9.17
N GLN A 53 20.29 -0.49 9.14
CA GLN A 53 20.10 -1.87 9.60
C GLN A 53 20.79 -2.89 8.68
N LEU A 54 20.74 -2.70 7.35
CA LEU A 54 21.47 -3.56 6.40
C LEU A 54 22.99 -3.45 6.62
N THR A 55 23.51 -2.23 6.75
CA THR A 55 24.92 -1.97 7.04
C THR A 55 25.34 -2.62 8.36
N THR A 56 24.53 -2.46 9.41
CA THR A 56 24.77 -3.05 10.73
C THR A 56 24.75 -4.58 10.70
N ALA A 57 23.87 -5.17 9.87
CA ALA A 57 23.80 -6.60 9.64
C ALA A 57 24.97 -7.15 8.78
N GLY A 58 25.91 -6.31 8.35
CA GLY A 58 27.08 -6.70 7.57
C GLY A 58 26.77 -6.94 6.09
N ALA A 59 25.69 -6.37 5.57
CA ALA A 59 25.37 -6.46 4.14
C ALA A 59 26.47 -5.80 3.29
N PRO A 60 26.83 -6.37 2.13
CA PRO A 60 27.78 -5.74 1.23
C PRO A 60 27.19 -4.44 0.66
N ALA A 61 28.05 -3.44 0.43
CA ALA A 61 27.64 -2.13 -0.06
C ALA A 61 26.82 -2.21 -1.36
N SER A 62 27.14 -3.15 -2.26
CA SER A 62 26.38 -3.39 -3.48
C SER A 62 24.93 -3.79 -3.20
N LEU A 63 24.67 -4.63 -2.20
CA LEU A 63 23.32 -5.00 -1.79
C LEU A 63 22.60 -3.81 -1.13
N CYS A 64 23.29 -3.03 -0.28
CA CYS A 64 22.70 -1.82 0.31
C CYS A 64 22.22 -0.85 -0.77
N GLU A 65 23.06 -0.56 -1.77
CA GLU A 65 22.71 0.29 -2.91
C GLU A 65 21.57 -0.28 -3.76
N GLU A 66 21.57 -1.59 -3.99
CA GLU A 66 20.51 -2.28 -4.73
C GLU A 66 19.15 -2.16 -4.03
N ILE A 67 19.11 -2.41 -2.72
CA ILE A 67 17.89 -2.28 -1.92
C ILE A 67 17.47 -0.81 -1.80
N LYS A 68 18.42 0.14 -1.65
CA LYS A 68 18.12 1.58 -1.58
C LYS A 68 17.42 2.03 -2.85
N PHE A 69 17.97 1.67 -4.02
CA PHE A 69 17.39 1.95 -5.31
C PHE A 69 15.95 1.43 -5.40
N ALA A 70 15.76 0.12 -5.17
CA ALA A 70 14.45 -0.52 -5.30
C ALA A 70 13.42 0.09 -4.34
N HIS A 71 13.83 0.38 -3.10
CA HIS A 71 12.97 0.95 -2.08
C HIS A 71 12.48 2.36 -2.44
N CYS A 72 13.36 3.22 -2.93
CA CYS A 72 13.00 4.58 -3.34
C CYS A 72 11.98 4.57 -4.48
N VAL A 73 12.28 3.80 -5.52
CA VAL A 73 11.46 3.69 -6.72
C VAL A 73 10.09 3.09 -6.39
N PHE A 74 10.06 2.07 -5.54
CA PHE A 74 8.81 1.45 -5.09
C PHE A 74 7.93 2.41 -4.29
N LEU A 75 8.49 3.13 -3.32
CA LEU A 75 7.72 4.07 -2.51
C LEU A 75 7.18 5.25 -3.31
N ASP A 76 7.98 5.83 -4.21
CA ASP A 76 7.52 6.91 -5.09
C ASP A 76 6.30 6.45 -5.90
N GLU A 77 6.38 5.29 -6.56
CA GLU A 77 5.24 4.78 -7.32
C GLU A 77 4.05 4.42 -6.42
N LEU A 78 4.30 3.78 -5.27
CA LEU A 78 3.24 3.39 -4.35
C LEU A 78 2.39 4.58 -3.91
N ILE A 79 3.02 5.71 -3.58
CA ILE A 79 2.30 6.92 -3.14
C ILE A 79 1.59 7.59 -4.31
N MET A 80 2.24 7.68 -5.48
CA MET A 80 1.66 8.30 -6.67
C MET A 80 0.45 7.54 -7.24
N THR A 81 0.22 6.30 -6.78
CA THR A 81 -0.83 5.41 -7.29
C THR A 81 -2.04 5.28 -6.37
N ILE A 82 -2.03 5.99 -5.25
CA ILE A 82 -3.17 6.03 -4.33
C ILE A 82 -4.33 6.76 -5.02
N PRO A 83 -5.49 6.10 -5.23
CA PRO A 83 -6.61 6.71 -5.94
C PRO A 83 -7.29 7.81 -5.10
N GLU A 84 -7.91 8.77 -5.78
CA GLU A 84 -8.77 9.80 -5.17
C GLU A 84 -8.13 10.58 -4.01
N THR A 85 -6.80 10.77 -4.06
CA THR A 85 -6.05 11.44 -3.00
C THR A 85 -5.26 12.63 -3.56
N ASP A 86 -5.25 13.74 -2.83
CA ASP A 86 -4.42 14.89 -3.18
C ASP A 86 -2.94 14.58 -2.96
N ILE A 87 -2.19 14.43 -4.06
CA ILE A 87 -0.74 14.18 -4.05
C ILE A 87 0.10 15.47 -4.10
N SER A 88 -0.51 16.65 -4.00
CA SER A 88 0.17 17.94 -4.15
C SER A 88 1.33 18.15 -3.17
N ALA A 89 1.20 17.68 -1.92
CA ALA A 89 2.28 17.73 -0.95
C ALA A 89 3.50 16.90 -1.38
N TRP A 90 3.27 15.73 -2.00
CA TRP A 90 4.33 14.89 -2.54
C TRP A 90 5.05 15.56 -3.72
N TRP A 91 4.30 16.14 -4.66
CA TRP A 91 4.86 16.84 -5.82
C TRP A 91 5.68 18.09 -5.47
N LYS A 92 5.37 18.75 -4.35
CA LYS A 92 6.17 19.88 -3.85
C LYS A 92 7.56 19.46 -3.36
N ARG A 93 7.75 18.16 -3.10
CA ARG A 93 9.03 17.58 -2.67
C ARG A 93 9.78 17.00 -3.87
N THR A 94 11.08 16.85 -3.71
CA THR A 94 11.88 16.01 -4.62
C THR A 94 11.47 14.55 -4.39
N PRO A 95 11.15 13.76 -5.44
CA PRO A 95 10.88 12.33 -5.31
C PRO A 95 12.03 11.61 -4.61
N LEU A 96 11.74 10.52 -3.90
CA LEU A 96 12.74 9.79 -3.13
C LEU A 96 13.85 9.25 -4.04
N GLN A 97 13.51 8.76 -5.24
CA GLN A 97 14.51 8.33 -6.22
C GLN A 97 15.39 9.50 -6.70
N GLY A 98 14.81 10.71 -6.84
CA GLY A 98 15.57 11.91 -7.17
C GLY A 98 16.55 12.30 -6.07
N HIS A 99 16.14 12.16 -4.81
CA HIS A 99 16.97 12.49 -3.65
C HIS A 99 18.08 11.46 -3.39
N PHE A 100 17.75 10.16 -3.36
CA PHE A 100 18.67 9.11 -2.93
C PHE A 100 19.46 8.44 -4.06
N VAL A 101 18.89 8.41 -5.27
CA VAL A 101 19.47 7.71 -6.43
C VAL A 101 20.00 8.72 -7.46
N GLY A 102 19.44 9.93 -7.49
CA GLY A 102 19.90 11.02 -8.36
C GLY A 102 19.32 11.01 -9.77
N HIS A 103 18.29 10.19 -10.03
CA HIS A 103 17.60 10.15 -11.33
C HIS A 103 16.13 9.77 -11.16
N LEU A 104 15.29 10.05 -12.15
CA LEU A 104 13.84 9.76 -12.13
C LEU A 104 13.41 8.60 -13.05
N ASN A 105 14.35 7.90 -13.67
CA ASN A 105 14.08 6.78 -14.59
C ASN A 105 13.91 5.44 -13.86
N GLY A 106 13.47 5.45 -12.60
CA GLY A 106 13.35 4.25 -11.76
C GLY A 106 12.45 3.18 -12.37
N GLY A 107 11.37 3.59 -13.03
CA GLY A 107 10.40 2.70 -13.67
C GLY A 107 11.00 1.73 -14.70
N GLU A 108 11.98 2.20 -15.48
CA GLU A 108 12.68 1.41 -16.49
C GLU A 108 13.84 0.61 -15.86
N HIS A 109 14.71 1.30 -15.12
CA HIS A 109 15.88 0.70 -14.49
C HIS A 109 15.52 -0.43 -13.51
N PHE A 110 14.33 -0.40 -12.89
CA PHE A 110 13.84 -1.48 -12.04
C PHE A 110 13.85 -2.83 -12.76
N TYR A 111 13.37 -2.87 -14.00
CA TYR A 111 13.30 -4.11 -14.77
C TYR A 111 14.63 -4.49 -15.41
N GLU A 112 15.45 -3.52 -15.80
CA GLU A 112 16.83 -3.80 -16.23
C GLU A 112 17.64 -4.47 -15.10
N ARG A 113 17.46 -4.01 -13.85
CA ARG A 113 18.10 -4.62 -12.69
C ARG A 113 17.58 -6.02 -12.42
N ILE A 114 16.26 -6.26 -12.51
CA ILE A 114 15.71 -7.63 -12.44
C ILE A 114 16.38 -8.54 -13.48
N GLN A 115 16.48 -8.10 -14.74
CA GLN A 115 17.10 -8.90 -15.80
C GLN A 115 18.57 -9.23 -15.47
N LYS A 116 19.35 -8.24 -15.00
CA LYS A 116 20.73 -8.47 -14.55
C LYS A 116 20.82 -9.49 -13.40
N LEU A 117 19.98 -9.33 -12.38
CA LEU A 117 19.91 -10.24 -11.23
C LEU A 117 19.56 -11.68 -11.64
N LEU A 118 18.73 -11.87 -12.67
CA LEU A 118 18.34 -13.18 -13.19
C LEU A 118 19.41 -13.83 -14.08
N LEU A 119 20.30 -13.05 -14.68
CA LEU A 119 21.44 -13.56 -15.45
C LEU A 119 22.59 -14.01 -14.54
N GLU A 120 22.74 -13.37 -13.38
CA GLU A 120 23.79 -13.69 -12.42
C GLU A 120 23.48 -15.01 -11.66
N PRO A 121 24.45 -15.96 -11.60
CA PRO A 121 24.24 -17.22 -10.90
C PRO A 121 24.35 -17.10 -9.37
N ALA A 122 25.10 -16.12 -8.86
CA ALA A 122 25.38 -15.93 -7.44
C ALA A 122 24.76 -14.64 -6.88
N THR A 123 23.50 -14.38 -7.22
CA THR A 123 22.76 -13.20 -6.77
C THR A 123 22.30 -13.34 -5.32
N ALA A 124 22.36 -12.23 -4.56
CA ALA A 124 21.87 -12.20 -3.19
C ALA A 124 20.36 -12.49 -3.12
N GLU A 125 19.97 -13.49 -2.31
CA GLU A 125 18.57 -13.88 -2.10
C GLU A 125 17.69 -12.70 -1.68
N ALA A 126 18.19 -11.82 -0.81
CA ALA A 126 17.50 -10.62 -0.38
C ALA A 126 17.15 -9.67 -1.55
N ALA A 127 18.03 -9.48 -2.53
CA ALA A 127 17.71 -8.64 -3.69
C ALA A 127 16.57 -9.26 -4.50
N ILE A 128 16.68 -10.56 -4.80
CA ILE A 128 15.64 -11.30 -5.54
C ILE A 128 14.29 -11.21 -4.81
N SER A 129 14.28 -11.42 -3.49
CA SER A 129 13.04 -11.39 -2.70
C SER A 129 12.44 -9.98 -2.65
N CYS A 130 13.27 -8.93 -2.58
CA CYS A 130 12.85 -7.54 -2.61
C CYS A 130 12.05 -7.22 -3.87
N TYR A 131 12.64 -7.47 -5.05
CA TYR A 131 12.00 -7.23 -6.34
C TYR A 131 10.73 -8.06 -6.50
N TYR A 132 10.78 -9.34 -6.13
CA TYR A 132 9.61 -10.22 -6.20
C TYR A 132 8.45 -9.72 -5.31
N ARG A 133 8.74 -9.30 -4.06
CA ARG A 133 7.75 -8.73 -3.14
C ARG A 133 7.11 -7.47 -3.71
N MET A 134 7.91 -6.55 -4.26
CA MET A 134 7.40 -5.32 -4.88
C MET A 134 6.47 -5.61 -6.06
N LEU A 135 6.79 -6.60 -6.89
CA LEU A 135 5.89 -7.04 -7.97
C LEU A 135 4.58 -7.65 -7.45
N ILE A 136 4.63 -8.44 -6.36
CA ILE A 136 3.41 -8.95 -5.69
C ILE A 136 2.56 -7.80 -5.14
N PHE A 137 3.19 -6.76 -4.59
CA PHE A 137 2.49 -5.56 -4.14
C PHE A 137 1.97 -4.68 -5.29
N GLY A 138 2.17 -5.08 -6.54
CA GLY A 138 1.58 -4.43 -7.69
C GLY A 138 2.41 -3.30 -8.27
N TYR A 139 3.72 -3.23 -7.94
CA TYR A 139 4.63 -2.35 -8.66
C TYR A 139 4.55 -2.63 -10.16
N ALA A 140 4.35 -1.58 -10.95
CA ALA A 140 4.12 -1.61 -12.38
C ALA A 140 5.28 -1.02 -13.17
N GLY A 141 5.89 0.07 -12.70
CA GLY A 141 6.95 0.78 -13.41
C GLY A 141 6.56 1.09 -14.86
N LYS A 142 7.48 0.80 -15.80
CA LYS A 142 7.22 0.97 -17.25
C LYS A 142 6.02 0.16 -17.78
N TYR A 143 5.67 -0.97 -17.16
CA TYR A 143 4.53 -1.81 -17.58
C TYR A 143 3.17 -1.31 -17.11
N ARG A 144 3.06 -0.08 -16.62
CA ARG A 144 1.77 0.55 -16.37
C ARG A 144 0.96 0.75 -17.66
N THR A 145 1.65 1.00 -18.77
CA THR A 145 1.06 1.28 -20.09
C THR A 145 1.50 0.28 -21.17
N GLU A 146 2.42 -0.62 -20.85
CA GLU A 146 3.01 -1.62 -21.77
C GLU A 146 2.46 -3.04 -21.51
N ASP A 147 3.00 -4.02 -22.23
CA ASP A 147 2.61 -5.43 -22.18
C ASP A 147 2.87 -6.07 -20.79
N ILE A 148 1.82 -6.62 -20.19
CA ILE A 148 1.82 -7.22 -18.86
C ILE A 148 2.50 -8.61 -18.86
N GLU A 149 2.61 -9.26 -20.01
CA GLU A 149 3.15 -10.63 -20.12
C GLU A 149 4.63 -10.71 -19.69
N GLU A 150 5.47 -9.77 -20.13
CA GLU A 150 6.90 -9.75 -19.75
C GLU A 150 7.05 -9.56 -18.22
N ARG A 151 6.28 -8.63 -17.64
CA ARG A 151 6.25 -8.41 -16.19
C ARG A 151 5.88 -9.69 -15.43
N GLN A 152 4.88 -10.43 -15.91
CA GLN A 152 4.48 -11.70 -15.30
C GLN A 152 5.57 -12.77 -15.43
N SER A 153 6.20 -12.88 -16.61
CA SER A 153 7.32 -13.78 -16.85
C SER A 153 8.49 -13.51 -15.90
N LEU A 154 8.92 -12.25 -15.79
CA LEU A 154 10.00 -11.84 -14.88
C LEU A 154 9.65 -12.14 -13.41
N MET A 155 8.39 -11.91 -13.01
CA MET A 155 7.92 -12.24 -11.66
C MET A 155 8.02 -13.75 -11.37
N GLN A 156 7.66 -14.62 -12.34
CA GLN A 156 7.79 -16.08 -12.17
C GLN A 156 9.25 -16.53 -12.11
N GLN A 157 10.13 -15.92 -12.93
CA GLN A 157 11.56 -16.23 -12.90
C GLN A 157 12.20 -15.85 -11.55
N LEU A 158 11.86 -14.68 -10.99
CA LEU A 158 12.29 -14.30 -9.65
C LEU A 158 11.78 -15.29 -8.59
N LYS A 159 10.50 -15.68 -8.67
CA LYS A 159 9.90 -16.67 -7.76
C LYS A 159 10.66 -18.01 -7.81
N ALA A 160 11.03 -18.48 -9.00
CA ALA A 160 11.73 -19.74 -9.18
C ALA A 160 13.16 -19.74 -8.61
N ARG A 161 13.78 -18.56 -8.46
CA ARG A 161 15.11 -18.40 -7.83
C ARG A 161 15.04 -18.38 -6.30
N LEU A 162 13.87 -18.13 -5.72
CA LEU A 162 13.70 -18.12 -4.26
C LEU A 162 13.53 -19.55 -3.73
N PRO A 163 14.08 -19.86 -2.54
CA PRO A 163 13.85 -21.15 -1.92
C PRO A 163 12.35 -21.37 -1.73
N GLN A 164 11.85 -22.58 -2.02
CA GLN A 164 10.48 -22.94 -1.71
C GLN A 164 10.28 -22.75 -0.20
N GLN A 165 9.37 -21.85 0.19
CA GLN A 165 8.98 -21.72 1.58
C GLN A 165 8.27 -23.02 2.00
N ILE A 166 9.00 -23.90 2.69
CA ILE A 166 8.45 -25.08 3.36
C ILE A 166 7.74 -24.56 4.62
N GLY A 167 6.52 -24.04 4.48
CA GLY A 167 5.79 -23.42 5.59
C GLY A 167 4.45 -22.78 5.22
N SER A 168 3.38 -23.58 5.36
CA SER A 168 1.97 -23.22 5.60
C SER A 168 1.26 -22.26 4.64
N ALA A 169 0.75 -22.83 3.53
CA ALA A 169 -0.39 -22.27 2.79
C ALA A 169 -1.76 -22.62 3.41
N ASP A 170 -1.82 -23.12 4.66
CA ASP A 170 -3.07 -23.63 5.28
C ASP A 170 -3.44 -22.98 6.62
N THR A 171 -2.80 -21.89 7.04
CA THR A 171 -3.40 -21.09 8.11
C THR A 171 -4.37 -20.12 7.47
N ALA A 172 -5.65 -20.51 7.45
CA ALA A 172 -6.74 -19.60 7.13
C ALA A 172 -6.67 -18.40 8.09
N VAL A 173 -6.02 -17.32 7.67
CA VAL A 173 -6.12 -16.04 8.37
C VAL A 173 -7.55 -15.58 8.16
N ILE A 174 -8.38 -15.76 9.17
CA ILE A 174 -9.73 -15.20 9.20
C ILE A 174 -9.57 -13.68 9.24
N ILE A 175 -9.54 -13.04 8.08
CA ILE A 175 -9.60 -11.59 7.96
C ILE A 175 -11.03 -11.22 8.32
N GLN A 176 -11.27 -10.95 9.60
CA GLN A 176 -12.50 -10.27 10.01
C GLN A 176 -12.39 -8.82 9.54
N ARG A 177 -12.78 -8.60 8.28
CA ARG A 177 -12.89 -7.29 7.69
C ARG A 177 -14.00 -6.57 8.45
N SER A 178 -13.64 -5.87 9.52
CA SER A 178 -14.51 -4.90 10.16
C SER A 178 -14.78 -3.82 9.12
N LYS A 179 -15.86 -4.01 8.36
CA LYS A 179 -16.51 -2.90 7.70
C LYS A 179 -16.93 -2.02 8.88
N HIS A 180 -16.19 -0.93 9.11
CA HIS A 180 -16.76 0.22 9.76
C HIS A 180 -18.04 0.50 8.97
N LYS A 181 -19.17 0.03 9.50
CA LYS A 181 -20.50 0.37 9.03
C LYS A 181 -20.60 1.86 9.30
N ILE A 182 -20.11 2.66 8.35
CA ILE A 182 -20.60 4.01 8.17
C ILE A 182 -22.11 3.82 8.03
N PHE A 183 -22.77 4.28 9.07
CA PHE A 183 -24.18 4.15 9.38
C PHE A 183 -25.02 4.43 8.12
N PHE A 184 -25.44 3.34 7.46
CA PHE A 184 -26.13 3.30 6.17
C PHE A 184 -27.61 3.69 6.30
N TRP A 185 -27.95 4.57 7.24
CA TRP A 185 -29.33 4.95 7.58
C TRP A 185 -29.74 6.34 7.07
N GLN A 186 -28.84 7.07 6.41
CA GLN A 186 -29.05 8.48 6.04
C GLN A 186 -29.26 8.75 4.53
N ARG A 187 -29.59 7.75 3.70
CA ARG A 187 -29.81 7.97 2.25
C ARG A 187 -31.04 7.30 1.63
N SER A 188 -32.17 7.32 2.32
CA SER A 188 -33.47 7.16 1.65
C SER A 188 -34.35 8.40 1.89
N PRO A 189 -34.34 9.40 0.97
CA PRO A 189 -35.18 10.59 1.05
C PRO A 189 -36.68 10.29 1.17
N TRP A 190 -37.11 9.11 0.70
CA TRP A 190 -38.49 8.63 0.81
C TRP A 190 -38.92 8.36 2.26
N LEU A 191 -38.04 7.83 3.12
CA LEU A 191 -38.38 7.54 4.52
C LEU A 191 -38.56 8.82 5.35
N ILE A 192 -37.76 9.85 5.06
CA ILE A 192 -37.92 11.19 5.67
C ILE A 192 -39.23 11.81 5.21
N ARG A 193 -39.55 11.71 3.91
CA ARG A 193 -40.81 12.21 3.35
C ARG A 193 -42.04 11.50 3.91
N SER A 194 -41.99 10.18 4.10
CA SER A 194 -43.12 9.43 4.70
C SER A 194 -43.32 9.78 6.17
N GLY A 195 -42.22 9.96 6.93
CA GLY A 195 -42.30 10.35 8.34
C GLY A 195 -42.97 11.70 8.57
N VAL A 196 -42.63 12.71 7.76
CA VAL A 196 -43.24 14.05 7.83
C VAL A 196 -44.73 14.00 7.50
N LEU A 197 -45.13 13.21 6.49
CA LEU A 197 -46.55 13.07 6.11
C LEU A 197 -47.39 12.46 7.24
N VAL A 198 -46.88 11.41 7.90
CA VAL A 198 -47.57 10.77 9.03
C VAL A 198 -47.72 11.74 10.21
N ALA A 199 -46.68 12.50 10.53
CA ALA A 199 -46.72 13.47 11.63
C ALA A 199 -47.79 14.57 11.39
N VAL A 200 -47.93 15.05 10.15
CA VAL A 200 -48.95 16.03 9.79
C VAL A 200 -50.36 15.45 9.95
N ILE A 201 -50.60 14.20 9.54
CA ILE A 201 -51.90 13.53 9.68
C ILE A 201 -52.28 13.35 11.15
N VAL A 202 -51.32 12.98 12.00
CA VAL A 202 -51.58 12.84 13.44
C VAL A 202 -51.90 14.19 14.07
N ALA A 203 -51.17 15.25 13.71
CA ALA A 203 -51.42 16.59 14.21
C ALA A 203 -52.81 17.11 13.82
N THR A 204 -53.27 16.87 12.58
CA THR A 204 -54.62 17.28 12.14
C THR A 204 -55.71 16.50 12.87
N PHE A 205 -55.50 15.21 13.14
CA PHE A 205 -56.44 14.42 13.95
C PHE A 205 -56.56 14.92 15.38
N ILE A 206 -55.43 15.23 16.03
CA ILE A 206 -55.41 15.78 17.39
C ILE A 206 -56.10 17.14 17.43
N MET A 207 -55.77 18.02 16.48
CA MET A 207 -56.37 19.36 16.38
C MET A 207 -57.89 19.27 16.16
N ASN A 208 -58.34 18.39 15.26
CA ASN A 208 -59.76 18.21 14.97
C ASN A 208 -60.51 17.64 16.19
N GLY A 209 -59.93 16.67 16.89
CA GLY A 209 -60.50 16.14 18.13
C GLY A 209 -60.59 17.20 19.22
N HIS A 210 -59.58 18.06 19.36
CA HIS A 210 -59.59 19.18 20.31
C HIS A 210 -60.65 20.23 19.95
N LEU A 211 -60.86 20.51 18.66
CA LEU A 211 -61.91 21.43 18.19
C LEU A 211 -63.32 20.89 18.49
N GLN A 212 -63.54 19.60 18.26
CA GLN A 212 -64.81 18.93 18.59
C GLN A 212 -65.07 18.90 20.11
N TYR A 213 -64.03 18.70 20.91
CA TYR A 213 -64.15 18.77 22.37
C TYR A 213 -64.57 20.16 22.87
N LEU A 214 -64.05 21.23 22.26
CA LEU A 214 -64.41 22.60 22.61
C LEU A 214 -65.83 22.97 22.17
N LEU A 215 -66.29 22.47 21.02
CA LEU A 215 -67.66 22.72 20.52
C LEU A 215 -68.75 21.96 21.28
N VAL A 216 -68.43 20.85 21.94
CA VAL A 216 -69.39 20.06 22.76
C VAL A 216 -69.46 20.56 24.21
N LYS A 217 -68.45 21.30 24.68
CA LYS A 217 -68.37 21.84 26.05
C LYS A 217 -68.65 23.35 26.18
N GLY A 218 -68.82 24.06 25.07
CA GLY A 218 -69.34 25.43 25.05
C GLY A 218 -70.84 25.44 24.80
#